data_AF-A0A667X5E7-F1
#
_entry.id   AF-A0A667X5E7-F1
#
_cell.length_a   1.000
_cell.length_b   1.000
_cell.length_c   1.000
_cell.angle_alpha   90.00
_cell.angle_beta   90.00
_cell.angle_gamma   90.00
#
_symmetry.space_group_name_H-M   'P 1'
#
loop_
_entity.id
_entity.type
_entity.pdbx_description
1 polymer ?
#
loop_
_entity_poly.entity_id
_entity_poly.type
_entity_poly.pdbx_seq_one_letter_code
_entity_poly.pdbx_strand_id
1 'polypeptide(L)'
;MEEDKLKREVIHTKDQGTRRLTQEKIKDLIHQSQLAKEHAYCPYSKFRVGAALLAQDDKVFTGCNVENACYNLGVCAERNAMSKAASEGYRSFKAIAIASDMSDQFISPCGGCRQFMREFGSSWEVYLTKPDGSYLKMDVNELLPVSFGPDDLSMEKCFKGRDLKGQQDHGTIYPSFIPDLDSRH
;
A
#
# COMPACT_ATOMS: atom_id res chain seq x y z
N MET A 1 -4.92 44.40 25.89
CA MET A 1 -4.72 44.13 24.45
C MET A 1 -3.28 43.62 24.31
N GLU A 2 -2.98 42.33 24.48
CA GLU A 2 -3.58 41.17 23.75
C GLU A 2 -3.34 41.44 22.26
N GLU A 3 -2.48 40.75 21.54
CA GLU A 3 -2.16 39.32 21.45
C GLU A 3 -0.87 39.21 20.62
N ASP A 4 0.10 38.41 21.03
CA ASP A 4 0.77 37.51 20.06
C ASP A 4 1.45 36.35 20.81
N LYS A 5 0.60 35.54 21.44
CA LYS A 5 0.95 34.25 22.04
C LYS A 5 0.74 33.17 20.98
N LEU A 6 1.77 32.76 20.26
CA LEU A 6 1.87 31.37 19.77
C LEU A 6 3.28 30.95 19.32
N LYS A 7 4.26 31.00 20.22
CA LYS A 7 5.47 30.17 20.06
C LYS A 7 5.15 28.79 20.63
N ARG A 8 4.68 27.86 19.78
CA ARG A 8 4.57 26.45 20.16
C ARG A 8 5.99 25.88 20.25
N GLU A 9 6.41 25.65 21.49
CA GLU A 9 7.60 24.92 21.86
C GLU A 9 7.55 23.52 21.22
N VAL A 10 8.53 23.25 20.36
CA VAL A 10 8.78 21.90 19.85
C VAL A 10 9.42 21.11 20.99
N ILE A 11 8.60 20.29 21.64
CA ILE A 11 9.02 19.39 22.72
C ILE A 11 10.01 18.38 22.14
N HIS A 12 11.25 18.48 22.62
CA HIS A 12 12.32 17.53 22.37
C HIS A 12 12.02 16.23 23.14
N THR A 13 11.48 15.22 22.45
CA THR A 13 11.44 13.85 22.96
C THR A 13 12.56 13.05 22.31
N LYS A 14 13.38 12.43 23.17
CA LYS A 14 14.58 11.67 22.82
C LYS A 14 14.22 10.34 22.16
N ASP A 15 14.75 10.16 20.95
CA ASP A 15 15.24 8.96 20.26
C ASP A 15 14.85 7.57 20.81
N GLN A 16 14.12 6.80 19.98
CA GLN A 16 14.34 5.37 19.80
C GLN A 16 14.15 4.98 18.31
N GLY A 17 15.25 4.96 17.54
CA GLY A 17 15.50 3.84 16.61
C GLY A 17 15.12 3.94 15.13
N THR A 18 14.63 5.09 14.62
CA THR A 18 14.42 5.27 13.16
C THR A 18 15.49 6.19 12.58
N ARG A 19 16.43 5.61 11.81
CA ARG A 19 17.48 6.38 11.12
C ARG A 19 16.82 7.30 10.09
N ARG A 20 16.68 8.59 10.42
CA ARG A 20 16.08 9.61 9.56
C ARG A 20 16.77 9.65 8.20
N LEU A 21 16.02 9.64 7.10
CA LEU A 21 16.57 9.74 5.75
C LEU A 21 17.26 11.09 5.53
N THR A 22 18.38 11.09 4.80
CA THR A 22 19.07 12.33 4.40
C THR A 22 18.28 13.04 3.31
N GLN A 23 18.47 14.36 3.16
CA GLN A 23 17.74 15.10 2.15
C GLN A 23 18.11 14.69 0.72
N GLU A 24 19.35 14.30 0.49
CA GLU A 24 19.82 13.79 -0.79
C GLU A 24 19.08 12.50 -1.15
N LYS A 25 18.90 11.59 -0.19
CA LYS A 25 18.19 10.33 -0.40
C LYS A 25 16.69 10.56 -0.65
N ILE A 26 16.07 11.51 0.04
CA ILE A 26 14.68 11.89 -0.19
C ILE A 26 14.50 12.43 -1.61
N LYS A 27 15.37 13.36 -2.03
CA LYS A 27 15.34 13.92 -3.39
C LYS A 27 15.53 12.85 -4.46
N ASP A 28 16.48 11.94 -4.27
CA ASP A 28 16.68 10.80 -5.16
C ASP A 28 15.44 9.91 -5.24
N LEU A 29 14.84 9.55 -4.09
CA LEU A 29 13.62 8.73 -4.07
C LEU A 29 12.44 9.40 -4.80
N ILE A 30 12.26 10.71 -4.61
CA ILE A 30 11.26 11.51 -5.34
C ILE A 30 11.56 11.54 -6.84
N HIS A 31 12.82 11.70 -7.23
CA HIS A 31 13.21 11.69 -8.63
C HIS A 31 12.92 10.32 -9.27
N GLN A 32 13.23 9.22 -8.59
CA GLN A 32 12.93 7.87 -9.06
C GLN A 32 11.42 7.63 -9.21
N SER A 33 10.57 8.18 -8.32
CA SER A 33 9.11 8.06 -8.47
C SER A 33 8.58 8.87 -9.66
N GLN A 34 9.17 10.04 -9.93
CA GLN A 34 8.86 10.84 -11.12
C GLN A 34 9.23 10.11 -12.42
N LEU A 35 10.41 9.49 -12.48
CA LEU A 35 10.84 8.69 -13.64
C LEU A 35 9.94 7.46 -13.83
N ALA A 36 9.58 6.76 -12.74
CA ALA A 36 8.72 5.58 -12.80
C ALA A 36 7.37 5.87 -13.47
N LYS A 37 6.81 7.08 -13.25
CA LYS A 37 5.55 7.55 -13.83
C LYS A 37 5.54 7.54 -15.36
N GLU A 38 6.70 7.68 -16.01
CA GLU A 38 6.82 7.67 -17.48
C GLU A 38 6.40 6.32 -18.10
N HIS A 39 6.46 5.25 -17.31
CA HIS A 39 6.07 3.90 -17.73
C HIS A 39 4.60 3.56 -17.45
N ALA A 40 3.81 4.50 -16.90
CA ALA A 40 2.42 4.26 -16.56
C ALA A 40 1.59 3.83 -17.77
N TYR A 41 0.88 2.70 -17.64
CA TYR A 41 -0.12 2.27 -18.60
C TYR A 41 -1.49 2.77 -18.13
N CYS A 42 -1.87 3.98 -18.54
CA CYS A 42 -3.13 4.59 -18.13
C CYS A 42 -3.93 5.15 -19.32
N PRO A 43 -4.33 4.31 -20.29
CA PRO A 43 -5.03 4.79 -21.47
C PRO A 43 -6.44 5.29 -21.18
N TYR A 44 -7.04 4.97 -20.03
CA TYR A 44 -8.41 5.33 -19.69
C TYR A 44 -8.46 6.65 -18.93
N SER A 45 -7.76 6.75 -17.79
CA SER A 45 -7.76 8.00 -17.00
C SER A 45 -6.86 9.09 -17.55
N LYS A 46 -5.82 8.70 -18.31
CA LYS A 46 -4.68 9.58 -18.66
C LYS A 46 -3.98 10.19 -17.44
N PHE A 47 -4.17 9.59 -16.26
CA PHE A 47 -3.59 10.05 -15.00
C PHE A 47 -2.43 9.16 -14.60
N ARG A 48 -1.21 9.64 -14.86
CA ARG A 48 0.01 8.88 -14.58
C ARG A 48 0.42 9.03 -13.12
N VAL A 49 0.74 7.91 -12.49
CA VAL A 49 1.28 7.84 -11.13
C VAL A 49 2.52 6.96 -11.14
N GLY A 50 3.57 7.42 -10.48
CA GLY A 50 4.80 6.65 -10.23
C GLY A 50 5.07 6.55 -8.74
N ALA A 51 5.74 5.47 -8.33
CA ALA A 51 6.13 5.22 -6.96
C ALA A 51 7.55 4.66 -6.90
N ALA A 52 8.30 5.04 -5.87
CA ALA A 52 9.61 4.50 -5.57
C ALA A 52 9.69 4.13 -4.08
N LEU A 53 9.93 2.84 -3.81
CA LEU A 53 9.94 2.23 -2.48
C LEU A 53 11.37 1.92 -2.07
N LEU A 54 11.78 2.39 -0.90
CA LEU A 54 13.09 2.17 -0.31
C LEU A 54 13.03 1.06 0.74
N ALA A 55 13.74 -0.04 0.48
CA ALA A 55 13.89 -1.15 1.42
C ALA A 55 14.93 -0.86 2.51
N GLN A 56 14.98 -1.74 3.53
CA GLN A 56 15.87 -1.56 4.67
C GLN A 56 17.36 -1.61 4.32
N ASP A 57 17.73 -2.30 3.24
CA ASP A 57 19.10 -2.41 2.71
C ASP A 57 19.45 -1.31 1.69
N ASP A 58 18.62 -0.27 1.58
CA ASP A 58 18.75 0.85 0.63
C ASP A 58 18.51 0.49 -0.84
N LYS A 59 18.01 -0.71 -1.15
CA LYS A 59 17.53 -1.04 -2.49
C LYS A 59 16.22 -0.30 -2.78
N VAL A 60 16.10 0.24 -4.00
CA VAL A 60 14.92 0.97 -4.48
C VAL A 60 14.14 0.12 -5.47
N PHE A 61 12.82 0.07 -5.28
CA PHE A 61 11.88 -0.58 -6.18
C PHE A 61 10.91 0.46 -6.74
N THR A 62 10.85 0.56 -8.06
CA THR A 62 9.93 1.47 -8.74
C THR A 62 8.70 0.75 -9.27
N GLY A 63 7.60 1.50 -9.38
CA GLY A 63 6.34 1.04 -9.96
C GLY A 63 5.54 2.21 -10.53
N CYS A 64 4.60 1.90 -11.41
CA CYS A 64 3.67 2.86 -12.00
C CYS A 64 2.25 2.27 -12.01
N ASN A 65 1.23 3.10 -12.18
CA ASN A 65 -0.13 2.58 -12.32
C ASN A 65 -0.31 1.87 -13.67
N VAL A 66 -1.02 0.74 -13.61
CA VAL A 66 -1.39 -0.08 -14.78
C VAL A 66 -2.89 -0.27 -14.74
N GLU A 67 -3.57 0.33 -15.71
CA GLU A 67 -5.01 0.25 -15.85
C GLU A 67 -5.44 -0.97 -16.68
N ASN A 68 -6.73 -1.27 -16.62
CA ASN A 68 -7.35 -2.35 -17.36
C ASN A 68 -8.75 -1.94 -17.80
N ALA A 69 -9.25 -2.51 -18.90
CA ALA A 69 -10.62 -2.29 -19.37
C ALA A 69 -11.66 -2.62 -18.29
N CYS A 70 -11.39 -3.65 -17.48
CA CYS A 70 -12.11 -3.94 -16.25
C CYS A 70 -11.46 -3.16 -15.09
N TYR A 71 -12.05 -2.03 -14.70
CA TYR A 71 -11.38 -1.03 -13.86
C TYR A 71 -10.94 -1.57 -12.48
N ASN A 72 -11.65 -2.56 -11.93
CA ASN A 72 -11.30 -3.23 -10.68
C ASN A 72 -10.00 -4.07 -10.76
N LEU A 73 -9.54 -4.44 -11.96
CA LEU A 73 -8.29 -5.16 -12.18
C LEU A 73 -7.08 -4.23 -12.27
N GLY A 74 -7.30 -2.90 -12.31
CA GLY A 74 -6.23 -1.92 -12.32
C GLY A 74 -5.43 -1.91 -11.02
N VAL A 75 -4.12 -1.67 -11.14
CA VAL A 75 -3.19 -1.64 -10.00
C VAL A 75 -2.50 -0.28 -9.92
N CYS A 76 -2.46 0.28 -8.70
CA CYS A 76 -1.82 1.56 -8.44
C CYS A 76 -0.28 1.42 -8.39
N ALA A 77 0.43 2.54 -8.56
CA ALA A 77 1.88 2.57 -8.59
C ALA A 77 2.53 2.00 -7.32
N GLU A 78 1.97 2.35 -6.17
CA GLU A 78 2.45 1.93 -4.84
C GLU A 78 2.36 0.41 -4.70
N ARG A 79 1.21 -0.17 -5.07
CA ARG A 79 1.00 -1.63 -5.03
C ARG A 79 1.92 -2.36 -5.99
N ASN A 80 2.20 -1.81 -7.18
CA ASN A 80 3.16 -2.40 -8.11
C ASN A 80 4.59 -2.37 -7.55
N ALA A 81 5.04 -1.23 -7.02
CA ALA A 81 6.37 -1.12 -6.42
C ALA A 81 6.56 -2.08 -5.22
N MET A 82 5.56 -2.16 -4.35
CA MET A 82 5.58 -3.04 -3.18
C MET A 82 5.46 -4.52 -3.56
N SER A 83 4.62 -4.88 -4.54
CA SER A 83 4.49 -6.27 -5.00
C SER A 83 5.80 -6.74 -5.63
N LYS A 84 6.48 -5.88 -6.40
CA LYS A 84 7.82 -6.16 -6.94
C LYS A 84 8.80 -6.45 -5.82
N ALA A 85 8.93 -5.55 -4.84
CA ALA A 85 9.81 -5.74 -3.69
C ALA A 85 9.51 -7.05 -2.93
N ALA A 86 8.24 -7.29 -2.60
CA ALA A 86 7.82 -8.49 -1.89
C ALA A 86 8.13 -9.78 -2.67
N SER A 87 7.94 -9.78 -4.00
CA SER A 87 8.25 -10.92 -4.86
C SER A 87 9.76 -11.20 -4.95
N GLU A 88 10.60 -10.18 -4.77
CA GLU A 88 12.06 -10.31 -4.71
C GLU A 88 12.58 -10.59 -3.29
N GLY A 89 11.70 -10.85 -2.32
CA GLY A 89 12.08 -11.21 -0.94
C GLY A 89 12.16 -10.05 0.04
N TYR A 90 11.80 -8.82 -0.36
CA TYR A 90 11.90 -7.62 0.47
C TYR A 90 10.56 -7.30 1.15
N ARG A 91 10.54 -7.33 2.49
CA ARG A 91 9.32 -7.11 3.30
C ARG A 91 9.48 -6.09 4.42
N SER A 92 10.58 -5.33 4.41
CA SER A 92 10.85 -4.28 5.41
C SER A 92 11.29 -3.02 4.70
N PHE A 93 10.58 -1.92 4.96
CA PHE A 93 10.67 -0.69 4.18
C PHE A 93 10.97 0.52 5.07
N LYS A 94 11.77 1.44 4.55
CA LYS A 94 12.10 2.73 5.18
C LYS A 94 11.13 3.83 4.75
N ALA A 95 10.86 3.89 3.44
CA ALA A 95 10.06 4.95 2.86
C ALA A 95 9.47 4.59 1.49
N ILE A 96 8.44 5.32 1.07
CA ILE A 96 7.97 5.35 -0.33
C ILE A 96 7.70 6.79 -0.77
N ALA A 97 8.10 7.15 -1.99
CA ALA A 97 7.72 8.40 -2.63
C ALA A 97 6.70 8.14 -3.75
N ILE A 98 5.69 9.01 -3.87
CA ILE A 98 4.60 8.89 -4.84
C ILE A 98 4.52 10.19 -5.64
N ALA A 99 4.56 10.08 -6.96
CA ALA A 99 4.49 11.22 -7.88
C ALA A 99 3.31 11.08 -8.86
N SER A 100 2.70 12.19 -9.22
CA SER A 100 1.69 12.27 -10.30
C SER A 100 1.93 13.48 -11.19
N ASP A 101 1.02 13.75 -12.13
CA ASP A 101 1.00 14.98 -12.94
C ASP A 101 0.24 16.15 -12.28
N MET A 102 -0.29 15.97 -11.06
CA MET A 102 -1.07 16.98 -10.36
C MET A 102 -0.19 18.07 -9.73
N SER A 103 -0.33 19.33 -10.17
CA SER A 103 0.44 20.48 -9.66
C SER A 103 -0.12 21.10 -8.37
N ASP A 104 -1.45 21.14 -8.25
CA ASP A 104 -2.10 22.01 -7.27
C ASP A 104 -2.16 21.39 -5.88
N GLN A 105 -2.14 20.05 -5.80
CA GLN A 105 -2.20 19.27 -4.56
C GLN A 105 -1.16 18.16 -4.56
N PHE A 106 -0.80 17.68 -3.36
CA PHE A 106 0.05 16.51 -3.20
C PHE A 106 -0.74 15.24 -3.54
N ILE A 107 -0.15 14.34 -4.31
CA ILE A 107 -0.79 13.05 -4.60
C ILE A 107 -0.90 12.20 -3.32
N SER A 108 -2.11 11.76 -2.98
CA SER A 108 -2.35 10.92 -1.81
C SER A 108 -2.59 9.46 -2.23
N PRO A 109 -2.03 8.46 -1.53
CA PRO A 109 -2.33 7.06 -1.79
C PRO A 109 -3.79 6.77 -1.49
N CYS A 110 -4.43 5.96 -2.33
CA CYS A 110 -5.80 5.52 -2.11
C CYS A 110 -5.90 4.57 -0.90
N GLY A 111 -7.11 4.36 -0.37
CA GLY A 111 -7.32 3.51 0.81
C GLY A 111 -6.76 2.09 0.65
N GLY A 112 -6.87 1.50 -0.55
CA GLY A 112 -6.30 0.18 -0.84
C GLY A 112 -4.77 0.17 -0.77
N CYS A 113 -4.09 1.22 -1.25
CA CYS A 113 -2.64 1.33 -1.12
C CYS A 113 -2.20 1.54 0.33
N ARG A 114 -2.94 2.34 1.11
CA ARG A 114 -2.67 2.54 2.54
C ARG A 114 -2.77 1.23 3.32
N GLN A 115 -3.81 0.44 3.05
CA GLN A 115 -3.99 -0.88 3.66
C GLN A 115 -2.88 -1.85 3.24
N PHE A 116 -2.48 -1.81 1.97
CA PHE A 116 -1.36 -2.63 1.47
C PHE A 116 -0.03 -2.24 2.13
N MET A 117 0.22 -0.95 2.34
CA MET A 117 1.38 -0.46 3.10
C MET A 117 1.39 -0.97 4.54
N ARG A 118 0.24 -0.90 5.22
CA ARG A 118 0.07 -1.30 6.62
C ARG A 118 0.41 -2.77 6.88
N GLU A 119 0.22 -3.65 5.90
CA GLU A 119 0.60 -5.06 5.98
C GLU A 119 2.09 -5.25 6.28
N PHE A 120 2.94 -4.34 5.79
CA PHE A 120 4.40 -4.38 5.98
C PHE A 120 4.89 -3.45 7.09
N GLY A 121 3.99 -3.07 8.01
CA GLY A 121 4.26 -2.19 9.13
C GLY A 121 3.63 -0.80 8.96
N SER A 122 3.48 -0.09 10.08
CA SER A 122 2.83 1.22 10.16
C SER A 122 3.79 2.38 10.42
N SER A 123 5.04 2.09 10.78
CA SER A 123 6.03 3.07 11.26
C SER A 123 7.13 3.33 10.24
N TRP A 124 6.74 3.77 9.04
CA TRP A 124 7.66 4.12 7.96
C TRP A 124 7.08 5.25 7.09
N GLU A 125 7.97 5.95 6.39
CA GLU A 125 7.69 7.28 5.83
C GLU A 125 7.04 7.20 4.43
N VAL A 126 6.10 8.09 4.16
CA VAL A 126 5.41 8.25 2.88
C VAL A 126 5.57 9.70 2.42
N TYR A 127 6.16 9.88 1.24
CA TYR A 127 6.42 11.17 0.62
C TYR A 127 5.40 11.41 -0.49
N LEU A 128 4.45 12.31 -0.21
CA LEU A 128 3.40 12.73 -1.13
C LEU A 128 3.93 13.93 -1.94
N THR A 129 4.17 13.78 -3.23
CA THR A 129 4.92 14.79 -3.99
C THR A 129 4.07 15.60 -4.96
N LYS A 130 4.63 16.73 -5.38
CA LYS A 130 4.21 17.52 -6.55
C LYS A 130 5.25 17.42 -7.68
N PRO A 131 4.90 17.81 -8.92
CA PRO A 131 5.84 17.85 -10.05
C PRO A 131 7.07 18.73 -9.83
N ASP A 132 6.96 19.80 -9.03
CA ASP A 132 8.07 20.70 -8.69
C ASP A 132 9.07 20.10 -7.68
N GLY A 133 8.82 18.87 -7.20
CA GLY A 133 9.64 18.18 -6.23
C GLY A 133 9.34 18.55 -4.76
N SER A 134 8.43 19.50 -4.52
CA SER A 134 7.91 19.72 -3.16
C SER A 134 7.12 18.50 -2.69
N TYR A 135 7.11 18.27 -1.37
CA TYR A 135 6.46 17.09 -0.79
C TYR A 135 5.88 17.36 0.59
N LEU A 136 4.85 16.57 0.92
CA LEU A 136 4.35 16.38 2.27
C LEU A 136 4.83 15.02 2.77
N LYS A 137 5.47 15.00 3.94
CA LYS A 137 5.90 13.77 4.61
C LYS A 137 4.84 13.35 5.62
N MET A 138 4.43 12.10 5.58
CA MET A 138 3.56 11.45 6.56
C MET A 138 4.08 10.06 6.87
N ASP A 139 3.62 9.45 7.95
CA ASP A 139 3.82 8.02 8.22
C ASP A 139 2.58 7.20 7.82
N VAL A 140 2.75 5.91 7.59
CA VAL A 140 1.63 5.00 7.25
C VAL A 140 0.53 5.04 8.33
N ASN A 141 0.90 5.12 9.61
CA ASN A 141 -0.05 5.25 10.71
C ASN A 141 -0.87 6.56 10.66
N GLU A 142 -0.28 7.66 10.21
CA GLU A 142 -1.00 8.93 10.04
C GLU A 142 -1.97 8.88 8.86
N LEU A 143 -1.60 8.14 7.81
CA LEU A 143 -2.44 7.93 6.63
C LEU A 143 -3.60 6.96 6.88
N LEU A 144 -3.44 6.00 7.80
CA LEU A 144 -4.44 5.01 8.13
C LEU A 144 -4.52 4.77 9.65
N PRO A 145 -5.07 5.73 10.41
CA PRO A 145 -5.22 5.60 11.85
C PRO A 145 -6.23 4.49 12.19
N VAL A 146 -5.99 3.79 13.30
CA VAL A 146 -6.87 2.71 13.80
C VAL A 146 -7.10 1.63 12.73
N SER A 147 -6.01 1.19 12.10
CA SER A 147 -6.04 0.29 10.95
C SER A 147 -6.23 -1.18 11.33
N PHE A 148 -7.09 -1.86 10.58
CA PHE A 148 -7.17 -3.32 10.58
C PHE A 148 -5.88 -3.96 10.08
N GLY A 149 -5.45 -5.07 10.65
CA GLY A 149 -4.36 -5.90 10.14
C GLY A 149 -4.24 -7.25 10.86
N PRO A 150 -3.05 -7.88 10.83
CA PRO A 150 -2.86 -9.25 11.34
C PRO A 150 -3.27 -9.44 12.80
N ASP A 151 -3.06 -8.42 13.63
CA ASP A 151 -3.39 -8.46 15.07
C ASP A 151 -4.89 -8.66 15.30
N ASP A 152 -5.74 -8.08 14.44
CA ASP A 152 -7.20 -8.19 14.54
C ASP A 152 -7.72 -9.61 14.32
N LEU A 153 -7.01 -10.42 13.52
CA LEU A 153 -7.40 -11.80 13.25
C LEU A 153 -7.25 -12.71 14.48
N SER A 154 -6.39 -12.31 15.42
CA SER A 154 -6.12 -13.02 16.67
C SER A 154 -7.05 -12.64 17.83
N MET A 155 -7.86 -11.59 17.65
CA MET A 155 -8.78 -11.12 18.68
C MET A 155 -9.94 -12.09 18.92
N GLU A 156 -10.51 -12.02 20.14
CA GLU A 156 -11.66 -12.84 20.50
C GLU A 156 -12.88 -12.49 19.63
N LYS A 157 -13.50 -13.53 19.05
CA LYS A 157 -14.69 -13.40 18.20
C LYS A 157 -15.92 -13.73 19.02
N CYS A 158 -16.92 -12.84 18.98
CA CYS A 158 -18.22 -13.05 19.60
C CYS A 158 -18.95 -14.28 18.99
N PHE A 159 -18.83 -14.47 17.67
CA PHE A 159 -19.33 -15.65 16.99
C PHE A 159 -18.24 -16.71 16.88
N LYS A 160 -18.21 -17.63 17.84
CA LYS A 160 -17.53 -18.92 17.71
C LYS A 160 -18.48 -19.76 16.84
N GLY A 161 -18.11 -20.01 15.59
CA GLY A 161 -18.99 -20.65 14.60
C GLY A 161 -19.76 -21.85 15.17
N ARG A 162 -20.99 -22.10 14.67
CA ARG A 162 -21.76 -23.30 15.04
C ARG A 162 -20.84 -24.51 14.96
N ASP A 163 -20.69 -25.24 16.06
CA ASP A 163 -20.00 -26.52 16.08
C ASP A 163 -20.55 -27.38 14.93
N LEU A 164 -19.75 -27.61 13.90
CA LEU A 164 -20.11 -28.51 12.79
C LEU A 164 -20.12 -29.99 13.22
N LYS A 165 -20.08 -30.27 14.52
CA LYS A 165 -20.27 -31.60 15.10
C LYS A 165 -21.74 -31.78 15.52
N GLY A 166 -22.62 -31.90 14.54
CA GLY A 166 -24.03 -32.13 14.85
C GLY A 166 -25.01 -31.95 13.70
N GLN A 167 -24.71 -32.46 12.50
CA GLN A 167 -25.76 -32.76 11.53
C GLN A 167 -25.70 -34.24 11.20
N GLN A 168 -26.63 -34.97 11.81
CA GLN A 168 -27.01 -36.31 11.39
C GLN A 168 -27.50 -36.24 9.94
N ASP A 169 -27.09 -37.27 9.23
CA ASP A 169 -27.43 -37.65 7.87
C ASP A 169 -28.93 -37.50 7.58
N HIS A 170 -29.28 -36.58 6.69
CA HIS A 170 -30.57 -36.60 6.00
C HIS A 170 -30.36 -36.32 4.52
N GLY A 171 -30.26 -37.41 3.76
CA GLY A 171 -30.83 -37.51 2.42
C GLY A 171 -30.09 -36.73 1.32
N THR A 172 -29.18 -37.43 0.65
CA THR A 172 -28.73 -37.14 -0.71
C THR A 172 -29.90 -36.91 -1.66
N ILE A 173 -30.01 -35.70 -2.23
CA ILE A 173 -30.66 -35.48 -3.54
C ILE A 173 -29.86 -34.44 -4.33
N TYR A 174 -28.72 -34.86 -4.87
CA TYR A 174 -28.21 -34.29 -6.12
C TYR A 174 -27.80 -35.45 -7.02
N PRO A 175 -28.41 -35.62 -8.21
CA PRO A 175 -28.02 -36.69 -9.11
C PRO A 175 -26.64 -36.36 -9.70
N SER A 176 -25.68 -37.23 -9.44
CA SER A 176 -24.35 -37.24 -10.06
C SER A 176 -24.48 -37.62 -11.53
N PHE A 177 -24.42 -36.63 -12.42
CA PHE A 177 -24.23 -36.86 -13.85
C PHE A 177 -22.73 -37.02 -14.12
N ILE A 178 -22.25 -38.26 -14.11
CA ILE A 178 -20.92 -38.64 -14.62
C ILE A 178 -21.17 -39.30 -15.97
N PRO A 179 -20.70 -38.75 -17.11
CA PRO A 179 -20.73 -39.49 -18.36
C PRO A 179 -19.61 -40.54 -18.36
N ASP A 180 -20.00 -41.80 -18.50
CA ASP A 180 -19.10 -42.95 -18.72
C ASP A 180 -18.24 -42.71 -19.97
N LEU A 181 -16.94 -42.52 -19.76
CA LEU A 181 -15.92 -42.91 -20.74
C LEU A 181 -15.51 -44.34 -20.38
N ASP A 182 -16.00 -45.32 -21.14
CA ASP A 182 -15.18 -46.28 -21.89
C ASP A 182 -16.03 -47.49 -22.33
N SER A 183 -16.23 -47.69 -23.65
CA SER A 183 -15.99 -48.99 -24.30
C SER A 183 -16.35 -49.01 -25.81
N ARG A 184 -15.29 -49.17 -26.61
CA ARG A 184 -15.18 -50.03 -27.81
C ARG A 184 -16.07 -49.74 -29.04
N HIS A 185 -15.46 -49.22 -30.11
CA HIS A 185 -15.02 -49.96 -31.32
C HIS A 185 -14.15 -49.07 -32.20
#